data_AF-U5DDB4-F1
#
_entry.id   AF-U5DDB4-F1
#
_cell.length_a   1.000
_cell.length_b   1.000
_cell.length_c   1.000
_cell.angle_alpha   90.00
_cell.angle_beta   90.00
_cell.angle_gamma   90.00
#
_symmetry.space_group_name_H-M   'P 1'
#
loop_
_entity.id
_entity.type
_entity.pdbx_description
1 polymer ?
#
loop_
_entity_poly.entity_id
_entity_poly.type
_entity_poly.pdbx_seq_one_letter_code
_entity_poly.pdbx_strand_id
1 'polypeptide(L)'
;MSHALPLVLEKGWHADISALTMLAPGQPNGPEIKGQDNEWIKAKSIPHSFTIQIGDLMEGYTNGLYNSVENRVVVSGEKEMYLVALAFVSAIEATVEPLPDLVNEQNPTKYETFNYGKFYRVRRLSNCVKLASENDIVTILTFKKPTTQTPTAATTATVAV
;
A
#
# COMPACT_ATOMS: atom_id res chain seq x y z
N MET A 1 -39.65 -5.77 -4.02
CA MET A 1 -38.63 -5.83 -2.95
C MET A 1 -37.33 -6.27 -3.60
N SER A 2 -36.38 -5.35 -3.77
CA SER A 2 -35.08 -5.67 -4.38
C SER A 2 -34.26 -6.47 -3.37
N HIS A 3 -33.95 -7.72 -3.70
CA HIS A 3 -32.95 -8.49 -2.95
C HIS A 3 -31.59 -8.04 -3.47
N ALA A 4 -30.91 -7.13 -2.76
CA ALA A 4 -29.50 -6.85 -3.03
C ALA A 4 -28.73 -8.15 -2.77
N LEU A 5 -28.06 -8.66 -3.81
CA LEU A 5 -27.14 -9.78 -3.67
C LEU A 5 -26.02 -9.37 -2.70
N PRO A 6 -25.51 -10.30 -1.86
CA PRO A 6 -24.40 -10.00 -0.97
C PRO A 6 -23.19 -9.56 -1.80
N LEU A 7 -22.56 -8.45 -1.41
CA LEU A 7 -21.34 -7.94 -2.03
C LEU A 7 -20.25 -9.02 -1.98
N VAL A 8 -19.68 -9.36 -3.13
CA VAL A 8 -18.59 -10.34 -3.25
C VAL A 8 -17.28 -9.58 -3.45
N LEU A 9 -16.24 -9.98 -2.73
CA LEU A 9 -14.88 -9.50 -2.95
C LEU A 9 -14.29 -10.27 -4.15
N GLU A 10 -14.12 -9.62 -5.29
CA GLU A 10 -13.41 -10.23 -6.43
C GLU A 10 -11.90 -10.24 -6.19
N LYS A 11 -11.38 -9.11 -5.71
CA LYS A 11 -9.99 -8.98 -5.26
C LYS A 11 -10.01 -8.45 -3.83
N GLY A 12 -9.51 -9.28 -2.91
CA GLY A 12 -9.35 -8.93 -1.50
C GLY A 12 -8.48 -7.69 -1.30
N TRP A 13 -8.49 -7.15 -0.08
CA TRP A 13 -7.68 -5.98 0.23
C TRP A 13 -6.18 -6.29 0.13
N HIS A 14 -5.43 -5.42 -0.51
CA HIS A 14 -3.98 -5.54 -0.69
C HIS A 14 -3.35 -4.17 -0.97
N ALA A 15 -2.06 -4.06 -0.70
CA ALA A 15 -1.22 -3.02 -1.25
C ALA A 15 -0.56 -3.49 -2.57
N ASP A 16 -0.40 -2.58 -3.51
CA ASP A 16 0.24 -2.86 -4.79
C ASP A 16 1.77 -2.91 -4.63
N ILE A 17 2.40 -3.90 -5.26
CA ILE A 17 3.86 -4.06 -5.31
C ILE A 17 4.58 -3.07 -6.23
N SER A 18 3.84 -2.16 -6.85
CA SER A 18 4.35 -1.17 -7.79
C SER A 18 4.90 0.05 -7.04
N ALA A 19 5.55 0.96 -7.77
CA ALA A 19 5.73 2.32 -7.28
C ALA A 19 4.41 3.10 -7.43
N LEU A 20 3.80 2.98 -8.60
CA LEU A 20 2.54 3.63 -8.95
C LEU A 20 1.67 2.66 -9.75
N THR A 21 0.37 2.70 -9.53
CA THR A 21 -0.62 2.04 -10.39
C THR A 21 -1.58 3.07 -10.94
N MET A 22 -1.69 3.14 -12.26
CA MET A 22 -2.69 3.93 -12.97
C MET A 22 -3.92 3.08 -13.24
N LEU A 23 -5.09 3.55 -12.82
CA LEU A 23 -6.36 2.89 -13.05
C LEU A 23 -7.24 3.73 -13.96
N ALA A 24 -7.71 3.14 -15.05
CA ALA A 24 -8.75 3.74 -15.87
C ALA A 24 -10.08 3.80 -15.08
N PRO A 25 -11.02 4.69 -15.44
CA PRO A 25 -12.30 4.79 -14.75
C PRO A 25 -13.08 3.48 -14.92
N GLY A 26 -13.40 2.83 -13.80
CA GLY A 26 -14.17 1.59 -13.82
C GLY A 26 -15.63 1.82 -14.21
N GLN A 27 -16.24 0.82 -14.81
CA GLN A 27 -17.65 0.79 -15.19
C GLN A 27 -18.30 -0.44 -14.53
N PRO A 28 -19.35 -0.31 -13.68
CA PRO A 28 -20.03 0.92 -13.23
C PRO A 28 -19.39 1.61 -12.01
N ASN A 29 -18.43 0.97 -11.34
CA ASN A 29 -17.77 1.47 -10.12
C ASN A 29 -16.24 1.40 -10.24
N GLY A 30 -15.54 2.13 -9.36
CA GLY A 30 -14.09 2.00 -9.15
C GLY A 30 -13.75 1.15 -7.91
N PRO A 31 -12.46 0.86 -7.68
CA PRO A 31 -12.02 0.17 -6.47
C PRO A 31 -12.27 1.01 -5.22
N GLU A 32 -12.23 0.36 -4.06
CA GLU A 32 -12.20 1.04 -2.78
C GLU A 32 -10.75 1.15 -2.29
N ILE A 33 -10.41 2.31 -1.74
CA ILE A 33 -9.09 2.63 -1.20
C ILE A 33 -9.26 2.90 0.29
N LYS A 34 -8.36 2.34 1.11
CA LYS A 34 -8.39 2.56 2.54
C LYS A 34 -7.80 3.92 2.89
N GLY A 35 -8.59 4.76 3.56
CA GLY A 35 -8.19 6.05 4.07
C GLY A 35 -7.28 5.94 5.30
N GLN A 36 -6.73 7.07 5.73
CA GLN A 36 -5.88 7.15 6.93
C GLN A 36 -6.67 6.89 8.23
N ASP A 37 -7.98 7.10 8.20
CA ASP A 37 -8.94 6.77 9.24
C ASP A 37 -9.32 5.28 9.27
N ASN A 38 -8.69 4.45 8.42
CA ASN A 38 -9.00 3.04 8.18
C ASN A 38 -10.36 2.77 7.53
N GLU A 39 -11.02 3.81 7.02
CA GLU A 39 -12.30 3.68 6.33
C GLU A 39 -12.11 3.40 4.83
N TRP A 40 -13.04 2.66 4.23
CA TRP A 40 -13.00 2.34 2.80
C TRP A 40 -13.69 3.43 1.99
N ILE A 41 -12.93 4.08 1.11
CA ILE A 41 -13.42 5.15 0.23
C ILE A 41 -13.54 4.60 -1.18
N LYS A 42 -14.76 4.61 -1.73
CA LYS A 42 -14.97 4.25 -3.14
C LYS A 42 -14.37 5.32 -4.06
N ALA A 43 -13.45 4.91 -4.93
CA ALA A 43 -12.90 5.77 -5.94
C ALA A 43 -14.00 6.19 -6.93
N LYS A 44 -14.20 7.50 -7.07
CA LYS A 44 -15.17 8.04 -8.02
C LYS A 44 -14.71 7.75 -9.45
N SER A 45 -15.58 7.16 -10.26
CA SER A 45 -15.34 7.03 -11.70
C SER A 45 -15.55 8.39 -12.37
N ILE A 46 -14.46 9.05 -12.75
CA ILE A 46 -14.48 10.35 -13.44
C ILE A 46 -14.11 10.11 -14.91
N PRO A 47 -14.97 10.47 -15.88
CA PRO A 47 -14.66 10.30 -17.30
C PRO A 47 -13.34 10.99 -17.70
N HIS A 48 -12.58 10.37 -18.61
CA HIS A 48 -11.30 10.89 -19.12
C HIS A 48 -10.23 11.17 -18.04
N SER A 49 -10.28 10.45 -16.92
CA SER A 49 -9.30 10.57 -15.85
C SER A 49 -8.63 9.22 -15.57
N PHE A 50 -7.57 9.26 -14.77
CA PHE A 50 -6.99 8.07 -14.16
C PHE A 50 -6.91 8.27 -12.66
N THR A 51 -7.18 7.22 -11.90
CA THR A 51 -6.84 7.17 -10.48
C THR A 51 -5.40 6.69 -10.35
N ILE A 52 -4.58 7.39 -9.57
CA ILE A 52 -3.21 6.99 -9.26
C ILE A 52 -3.16 6.42 -7.85
N GLN A 53 -2.67 5.20 -7.72
CA GLN A 53 -2.43 4.55 -6.43
C GLN A 53 -0.93 4.48 -6.17
N ILE A 54 -0.53 4.79 -4.93
CA ILE A 54 0.83 4.65 -4.45
C ILE A 54 1.02 3.21 -3.95
N GLY A 55 2.07 2.55 -4.42
CA GLY A 55 2.42 1.18 -4.00
C GLY A 55 3.66 1.09 -3.12
N ASP A 56 3.97 -0.14 -2.75
CA ASP A 56 5.03 -0.54 -1.81
C ASP A 56 6.42 0.01 -2.21
N LEU A 57 6.75 0.06 -3.50
CA LEU A 57 8.06 0.54 -3.92
C LEU A 57 8.21 2.03 -3.68
N MET A 58 7.14 2.81 -3.88
CA MET A 58 7.18 4.25 -3.65
C MET A 58 7.33 4.56 -2.16
N GLU A 59 6.68 3.80 -1.28
CA GLU A 59 6.88 3.93 0.16
C GLU A 59 8.34 3.63 0.54
N GLY A 60 8.91 2.54 0.00
CA GLY A 60 10.32 2.19 0.21
C GLY A 60 11.29 3.26 -0.29
N TYR A 61 11.15 3.71 -1.55
CA TYR A 61 11.99 4.75 -2.14
C TYR A 61 11.87 6.08 -1.39
N THR A 62 10.68 6.41 -0.92
CA THR A 62 10.43 7.73 -0.32
C THR A 62 10.65 7.76 1.19
N ASN A 63 11.18 6.67 1.76
CA ASN A 63 11.41 6.52 3.19
C ASN A 63 10.13 6.75 4.02
N GLY A 64 8.98 6.37 3.47
CA GLY A 64 7.65 6.57 4.07
C GLY A 64 7.10 7.99 3.98
N LEU A 65 7.59 8.84 3.06
CA LEU A 65 6.95 10.13 2.79
C LEU A 65 5.59 9.95 2.09
N TYR A 66 5.51 9.00 1.15
CA TYR A 66 4.25 8.55 0.57
C TYR A 66 3.96 7.12 1.03
N ASN A 67 2.79 6.91 1.64
CA ASN A 67 2.40 5.59 2.12
C ASN A 67 1.76 4.77 1.00
N SER A 68 2.09 3.50 0.95
CA SER A 68 1.43 2.47 0.16
C SER A 68 -0.01 2.35 0.62
N VAL A 69 -0.95 2.37 -0.34
CA VAL A 69 -2.38 2.35 -0.03
C VAL A 69 -2.96 0.95 -0.20
N GLU A 70 -3.72 0.51 0.79
CA GLU A 70 -4.54 -0.69 0.66
C GLU A 70 -5.73 -0.40 -0.25
N ASN A 71 -5.99 -1.31 -1.19
CA ASN A 71 -7.12 -1.24 -2.10
C ASN A 71 -7.83 -2.58 -2.20
N ARG A 72 -9.14 -2.55 -2.47
CA ARG A 72 -9.97 -3.74 -2.70
C ARG A 72 -10.98 -3.50 -3.82
N VAL A 73 -11.49 -4.58 -4.38
CA VAL A 73 -12.55 -4.54 -5.38
C VAL A 73 -13.79 -5.25 -4.83
N VAL A 74 -14.90 -4.51 -4.76
CA VAL A 74 -16.19 -5.00 -4.28
C VAL A 74 -17.21 -4.90 -5.42
N VAL A 75 -17.85 -6.02 -5.75
CA VAL A 75 -18.89 -6.07 -6.79
C VAL A 75 -20.24 -6.44 -6.17
N SER A 76 -21.33 -5.87 -6.70
CA SER A 76 -22.70 -6.19 -6.27
C SER A 76 -23.29 -7.42 -6.97
N GLY A 77 -22.60 -7.99 -7.96
CA GLY A 77 -23.08 -9.12 -8.76
C GLY A 77 -24.19 -8.76 -9.76
N GLU A 78 -24.69 -7.52 -9.75
CA GLU A 78 -25.79 -7.08 -10.63
C GLU A 78 -25.32 -6.76 -12.06
N LYS A 79 -24.06 -6.32 -12.23
CA LYS A 79 -23.43 -6.00 -13.51
C LYS A 79 -21.95 -6.34 -13.47
N GLU A 80 -21.43 -6.78 -14.61
CA GLU A 80 -20.00 -6.96 -14.84
C GLU A 80 -19.25 -5.65 -14.60
N MET A 81 -18.08 -5.74 -13.99
CA MET A 81 -17.20 -4.60 -13.77
C MET A 81 -15.91 -4.74 -14.58
N TYR A 82 -15.59 -3.72 -15.36
CA TYR A 82 -14.35 -3.66 -16.14
C TYR A 82 -13.42 -2.59 -15.57
N LEU A 83 -12.17 -2.99 -15.31
CA LEU A 83 -11.12 -2.09 -14.83
C LEU A 83 -9.81 -2.41 -15.56
N VAL A 84 -9.13 -1.36 -16.04
CA VAL A 84 -7.80 -1.48 -16.65
C VAL A 84 -6.79 -0.85 -15.71
N ALA A 85 -5.75 -1.61 -15.37
CA ALA A 85 -4.68 -1.19 -14.48
C ALA A 85 -3.32 -1.25 -15.20
N LEU A 86 -2.52 -0.20 -15.06
CA LEU A 86 -1.13 -0.15 -15.50
C LEU A 86 -0.22 0.10 -14.29
N ALA A 87 0.58 -0.90 -13.95
CA ALA A 87 1.49 -0.85 -12.82
C ALA A 87 2.92 -0.47 -13.28
N PHE A 88 3.51 0.52 -12.62
CA PHE A 88 4.89 0.94 -12.81
C PHE A 88 5.76 0.28 -11.76
N VAL A 89 6.61 -0.65 -12.19
CA VAL A 89 7.45 -1.48 -11.33
C VAL A 89 8.93 -1.29 -11.68
N SER A 90 9.79 -1.77 -10.79
CA SER A 90 11.24 -1.78 -11.00
C SER A 90 11.70 -3.00 -11.81
N ALA A 91 12.91 -2.95 -12.36
CA ALA A 91 13.56 -4.14 -12.93
C ALA A 91 13.77 -5.22 -11.86
N ILE A 92 13.74 -6.49 -12.23
CA ILE A 92 13.84 -7.63 -11.29
C ILE A 92 15.17 -7.60 -10.51
N GLU A 93 16.22 -7.11 -11.15
CA GLU A 93 17.57 -6.97 -10.59
C GLU A 93 17.71 -5.72 -9.71
N ALA A 94 16.74 -4.80 -9.74
CA ALA A 94 16.83 -3.53 -9.05
C ALA A 94 16.90 -3.71 -7.52
N THR A 95 17.73 -2.88 -6.91
CA THR A 95 17.76 -2.64 -5.47
C THR A 95 16.74 -1.54 -5.14
N VAL A 96 15.94 -1.78 -4.12
CA VAL A 96 14.98 -0.83 -3.55
C VAL A 96 15.55 -0.38 -2.22
N GLU A 97 15.75 0.92 -2.09
CA GLU A 97 16.23 1.56 -0.87
C GLU A 97 15.75 3.02 -0.80
N PRO A 98 15.67 3.61 0.41
CA PRO A 98 15.36 5.03 0.56
C PRO A 98 16.28 5.91 -0.29
N LEU A 99 15.69 6.84 -1.06
CA LEU A 99 16.43 7.79 -1.87
C LEU A 99 17.30 8.68 -0.98
N PRO A 100 18.58 8.92 -1.33
CA PRO A 100 19.53 9.66 -0.49
C PRO A 100 19.02 11.05 -0.07
N ASP A 101 18.35 11.76 -0.98
CA ASP A 101 17.82 13.11 -0.73
C ASP A 101 16.68 13.14 0.31
N LEU A 102 16.07 11.99 0.59
CA LEU A 102 15.00 11.82 1.57
C LEU A 102 15.49 11.24 2.90
N VAL A 103 16.82 11.09 3.07
CA VAL A 103 17.46 10.58 4.27
C VAL A 103 18.41 11.62 4.83
N ASN A 104 18.27 11.92 6.12
CA ASN A 104 19.18 12.82 6.85
C ASN A 104 19.14 12.49 8.36
N GLU A 105 19.85 13.28 9.17
CA GLU A 105 19.92 13.07 10.62
C GLU A 105 18.54 13.15 11.30
N GLN A 106 17.64 14.00 10.79
CA GLN A 106 16.28 14.17 11.32
C GLN A 106 15.28 13.14 10.75
N ASN A 107 15.58 12.56 9.58
CA ASN A 107 14.79 11.51 8.93
C ASN A 107 15.70 10.34 8.52
N PRO A 108 16.19 9.54 9.48
CA PRO A 108 17.05 8.40 9.17
C PRO A 108 16.31 7.35 8.34
N THR A 109 17.04 6.43 7.74
CA THR A 109 16.46 5.31 6.97
C THR A 109 15.46 4.53 7.83
N LYS A 110 14.20 4.45 7.39
CA LYS A 110 13.12 3.70 8.04
C LYS A 110 12.89 2.33 7.40
N TYR A 111 13.46 2.09 6.22
CA TYR A 111 13.32 0.83 5.49
C TYR A 111 14.69 0.23 5.25
N GLU A 112 14.77 -1.09 5.33
CA GLU A 112 15.92 -1.88 4.91
C GLU A 112 16.00 -1.96 3.38
N THR A 113 17.22 -2.03 2.85
CA THR A 113 17.47 -2.22 1.42
C THR A 113 17.12 -3.66 1.02
N PHE A 114 16.38 -3.83 -0.09
CA PHE A 114 16.01 -5.16 -0.60
C PHE A 114 16.06 -5.24 -2.13
N ASN A 115 16.10 -6.46 -2.68
CA ASN A 115 16.01 -6.67 -4.13
C ASN A 115 14.55 -6.84 -4.56
N TYR A 116 14.13 -6.11 -5.58
CA TYR A 116 12.74 -6.12 -6.08
C TYR A 116 12.32 -7.50 -6.58
N GLY A 117 13.14 -8.18 -7.38
CA GLY A 117 12.81 -9.51 -7.93
C GLY A 117 12.54 -10.57 -6.86
N LYS A 118 13.31 -10.56 -5.77
CA LYS A 118 13.07 -11.42 -4.61
C LYS A 118 11.75 -11.07 -3.92
N PHE A 119 11.51 -9.79 -3.66
CA PHE A 119 10.25 -9.31 -3.07
C PHE A 119 9.03 -9.70 -3.93
N TYR A 120 9.08 -9.39 -5.24
CA TYR A 120 8.05 -9.73 -6.22
C TYR A 120 7.70 -11.22 -6.20
N ARG A 121 8.73 -12.08 -6.22
CA ARG A 121 8.53 -13.54 -6.23
C ARG A 121 7.83 -14.01 -4.97
N VAL A 122 8.28 -13.56 -3.79
CA VAL A 122 7.67 -13.97 -2.51
C VAL A 122 6.23 -13.46 -2.41
N ARG A 123 5.97 -12.19 -2.75
CA ARG A 123 4.63 -11.60 -2.75
C ARG A 123 3.67 -12.32 -3.71
N ARG A 124 4.15 -12.67 -4.90
CA ARG A 124 3.32 -13.41 -5.86
C ARG A 124 2.97 -14.80 -5.35
N LEU A 125 3.92 -15.48 -4.72
CA LEU A 125 3.70 -16.82 -4.15
C LEU A 125 2.77 -16.80 -2.94
N SER A 126 2.80 -15.75 -2.10
CA SER A 126 1.84 -15.59 -1.00
C SER A 126 0.37 -15.56 -1.44
N ASN A 127 0.10 -15.15 -2.69
CA ASN A 127 -1.26 -15.14 -3.25
C ASN A 127 -1.69 -16.51 -3.84
N CYS A 128 -0.76 -17.45 -4.02
CA CYS A 128 -1.02 -18.75 -4.67
C CYS A 128 -0.92 -19.94 -3.72
N VAL A 129 -0.49 -19.72 -2.48
CA VAL A 129 -0.40 -20.73 -1.42
C VAL A 129 -1.29 -20.29 -0.27
N LYS A 130 -2.06 -21.21 0.33
CA LYS A 130 -2.70 -20.92 1.63
C LYS A 130 -1.58 -20.67 2.64
N LEU A 131 -1.35 -19.40 2.94
CA LEU A 131 -0.46 -19.02 4.02
C LEU A 131 -1.03 -19.53 5.35
N ALA A 132 -0.15 -19.91 6.27
CA ALA A 132 -0.56 -20.42 7.57
C ALA A 132 -1.12 -19.30 8.45
N SER A 133 -0.70 -18.06 8.21
CA SER A 133 -1.22 -16.85 8.84
C SER A 133 -1.10 -15.61 7.95
N GLU A 134 -1.86 -14.55 8.27
CA GLU A 134 -1.71 -13.23 7.63
C GLU A 134 -0.31 -12.62 7.82
N ASN A 135 0.46 -13.09 8.83
CA ASN A 135 1.83 -12.63 9.07
C ASN A 135 2.84 -13.22 8.07
N ASP A 136 2.47 -14.24 7.29
CA ASP A 136 3.34 -14.80 6.24
C ASP A 136 3.28 -13.98 4.94
N ILE A 137 2.43 -12.94 4.92
CA ILE A 137 2.26 -12.00 3.81
C ILE A 137 3.40 -10.97 3.84
N VAL A 138 4.42 -11.14 2.99
CA VAL A 138 5.52 -10.16 2.88
C VAL A 138 5.02 -8.87 2.25
N THR A 139 5.09 -7.74 2.95
CA THR A 139 4.71 -6.40 2.47
C THR A 139 5.91 -5.46 2.56
N ILE A 140 5.76 -4.20 2.13
CA ILE A 140 6.78 -3.18 2.42
C ILE A 140 7.07 -3.04 3.92
N LEU A 141 6.09 -3.29 4.78
CA LEU A 141 6.24 -3.22 6.23
C LEU A 141 7.19 -4.29 6.79
N THR A 142 7.38 -5.40 6.07
CA THR A 142 8.39 -6.42 6.43
C THR A 142 9.80 -5.86 6.43
N PHE A 143 10.07 -4.83 5.61
CA PHE A 143 11.37 -4.16 5.53
C PHE A 143 11.43 -2.91 6.39
N LYS A 144 10.37 -2.55 7.12
CA LYS A 144 10.35 -1.36 7.96
C LYS A 144 11.13 -1.61 9.25
N LYS A 145 12.14 -0.78 9.50
CA LYS A 145 12.96 -0.85 10.70
C LYS A 145 12.11 -0.52 11.95
N PRO A 146 12.39 -1.14 13.11
CA PRO A 146 11.75 -0.79 14.36
C PRO A 146 12.00 0.68 14.70
N THR A 147 10.96 1.41 15.10
CA THR A 147 11.12 2.78 15.60
C THR A 147 11.92 2.73 16.90
N THR A 148 13.13 3.26 16.91
CA THR A 148 13.90 3.43 18.16
C THR A 148 13.20 4.52 18.97
N GLN A 149 12.57 4.17 20.09
CA GLN A 149 12.12 5.18 21.05
C GLN A 149 13.36 5.90 21.57
N THR A 150 13.52 7.18 21.25
CA THR A 150 14.45 8.04 21.98
C THR A 150 13.97 8.11 23.43
N PRO A 151 14.78 7.79 24.45
CA PRO A 151 14.35 7.94 25.83
C PRO A 151 14.01 9.41 26.07
N THR A 152 12.76 9.65 26.45
CA THR A 152 12.28 10.97 26.86
C THR A 152 13.16 11.47 27.99
N ALA A 153 13.97 12.50 27.75
CA ALA A 153 14.67 13.19 28.81
C ALA A 153 13.61 13.80 29.74
N ALA A 154 13.49 13.24 30.94
CA ALA A 154 12.63 13.78 31.99
C ALA A 154 13.12 15.19 32.34
N THR A 155 12.42 16.21 31.84
CA THR A 155 12.63 17.59 32.27
C THR A 155 11.85 17.77 33.57
N THR A 156 12.54 17.66 34.71
CA THR A 156 11.99 18.05 36.00
C THR A 156 11.96 19.58 36.06
N ALA A 157 10.81 20.19 35.78
CA ALA A 157 10.58 21.60 36.08
C ALA A 157 10.24 21.73 37.57
N THR A 158 11.19 22.22 38.35
CA THR A 158 10.95 22.66 39.74
C THR A 158 10.15 23.96 39.69
N VAL A 159 8.90 23.93 40.13
CA VAL A 159 8.13 25.14 40.42
C VAL A 159 8.54 25.60 41.82
N ALA A 160 9.24 26.73 41.89
CA ALA A 160 9.42 27.47 43.15
C ALA A 160 8.17 28.31 43.40
N VAL A 161 7.65 28.23 44.63
CA VAL A 161 6.58 29.08 45.19
C VAL A 161 7.18 30.41 45.63
#